data_AF-A0A1I2KTR0-F1
#
_entry.id   AF-A0A1I2KTR0-F1
#
_cell.length_a   1.000
_cell.length_b   1.000
_cell.length_c   1.000
_cell.angle_alpha   90.00
_cell.angle_beta   90.00
_cell.angle_gamma   90.00
#
_symmetry.space_group_name_H-M   'P 1'
#
loop_
_entity.id
_entity.type
_entity.pdbx_description
1 polymer ?
#
loop_
_entity_poly.entity_id
_entity_poly.type
_entity_poly.pdbx_seq_one_letter_code
_entity_poly.pdbx_strand_id
1 'polypeptide(L)'
;MITHPAGATAGSEGEANAIQYWGTGYGPHIDEEDGRLVYSLLVESSYVTMGFRFDIERADLTVLATDRYRHAALYVVLHTLLQTTFGPNVSRPRRFTQQEFTDVVARVLHSSAESLATYLDEFDHTWRIVTRYYIDGFLADGVRDS
;
A
#
# COMPACT_ATOMS: atom_id res chain seq x y z
N MET A 1 25.27 9.10 -35.17
CA MET A 1 24.31 9.98 -35.87
C MET A 1 22.93 9.48 -35.50
N ILE A 2 22.21 10.26 -34.72
CA ILE A 2 20.94 9.89 -34.07
C ILE A 2 19.82 10.33 -35.02
N THR A 3 18.86 9.44 -35.28
CA THR A 3 17.60 9.80 -35.95
C THR A 3 16.45 9.38 -35.05
N HIS A 4 15.78 10.37 -34.45
CA HIS A 4 14.47 10.22 -33.84
C HIS A 4 13.40 10.09 -34.94
N PRO A 5 12.28 9.40 -34.70
CA PRO A 5 11.00 9.82 -35.19
C PRO A 5 10.18 10.46 -34.06
N ALA A 6 9.69 11.65 -34.38
CA ALA A 6 8.74 12.43 -33.60
C ALA A 6 7.32 11.87 -33.71
N GLY A 7 6.52 12.16 -32.68
CA GLY A 7 5.07 12.27 -32.83
C GLY A 7 4.24 11.17 -32.20
N ALA A 8 4.09 11.20 -30.88
CA ALA A 8 2.83 10.85 -30.24
C ALA A 8 2.53 11.94 -29.22
N THR A 9 1.54 12.75 -29.58
CA THR A 9 0.92 13.85 -28.85
C THR A 9 0.71 13.53 -27.38
N ALA A 10 1.17 14.46 -26.53
CA ALA A 10 0.75 14.58 -25.14
C ALA A 10 -0.78 14.63 -25.07
N GLY A 11 -1.37 13.51 -24.64
CA GLY A 11 -2.71 13.50 -24.10
C GLY A 11 -2.63 14.09 -22.70
N SER A 12 -3.27 15.24 -22.52
CA SER A 12 -3.65 15.78 -21.23
C SER A 12 -4.64 14.83 -20.56
N GLU A 13 -4.14 13.81 -19.86
CA GLU A 13 -4.90 13.11 -18.84
C GLU A 13 -4.78 13.91 -17.54
N GLY A 14 -5.91 14.10 -16.87
CA GLY A 14 -6.07 15.01 -15.75
C GLY A 14 -4.92 14.88 -14.76
N GLU A 15 -4.41 16.02 -14.33
CA GLU A 15 -3.44 16.14 -13.24
C GLU A 15 -4.12 15.60 -11.98
N ALA A 16 -4.07 14.28 -11.80
CA ALA A 16 -4.41 13.63 -10.55
C ALA A 16 -3.54 14.31 -9.50
N ASN A 17 -4.17 15.01 -8.57
CA ASN A 17 -3.48 15.72 -7.53
C ASN A 17 -2.98 14.66 -6.55
N ALA A 18 -1.87 14.01 -6.89
CA ALA A 18 -1.27 12.93 -6.14
C ALA A 18 -0.83 13.50 -4.79
N ILE A 19 -1.60 13.22 -3.74
CA ILE A 19 -1.20 13.63 -2.41
C ILE A 19 -0.25 12.55 -1.88
N GLN A 20 1.04 12.76 -2.15
CA GLN A 20 2.10 11.83 -1.75
C GLN A 20 2.31 11.88 -0.24
N TYR A 21 1.67 10.97 0.49
CA TYR A 21 1.74 10.93 1.96
C TYR A 21 2.87 10.09 2.55
N TRP A 22 3.66 9.38 1.73
CA TRP A 22 5.06 9.00 1.98
C TRP A 22 5.57 7.99 0.95
N GLY A 23 6.82 8.16 0.52
CA GLY A 23 7.54 7.23 -0.35
C GLY A 23 7.78 7.80 -1.75
N THR A 24 9.04 7.99 -2.13
CA THR A 24 9.42 8.26 -3.53
C THR A 24 9.56 6.94 -4.28
N GLY A 25 8.92 6.79 -5.45
CA GLY A 25 9.10 5.62 -6.32
C GLY A 25 8.04 4.52 -6.12
N TYR A 26 8.47 3.31 -5.73
CA TYR A 26 7.65 2.08 -5.72
C TYR A 26 6.80 1.87 -4.44
N GLY A 27 6.73 2.88 -3.55
CA GLY A 27 6.00 2.80 -2.28
C GLY A 27 4.47 2.98 -2.42
N PRO A 28 3.70 2.72 -1.35
CA PRO A 28 2.27 3.02 -1.33
C PRO A 28 2.04 4.53 -1.50
N HIS A 29 1.05 4.90 -2.30
CA HIS A 29 0.67 6.30 -2.52
C HIS A 29 -0.85 6.45 -2.62
N ILE A 30 -1.33 7.68 -2.46
CA ILE A 30 -2.76 8.00 -2.55
C ILE A 30 -2.96 9.10 -3.57
N ASP A 31 -3.81 8.84 -4.56
CA ASP A 31 -4.17 9.78 -5.61
C ASP A 31 -5.64 10.22 -5.45
N GLU A 32 -5.95 11.46 -5.81
CA GLU A 32 -7.35 11.89 -6.02
C GLU A 32 -7.73 11.72 -7.49
N GLU A 33 -8.70 10.86 -7.77
CA GLU A 33 -9.19 10.51 -9.11
C GLU A 33 -10.70 10.68 -9.15
N ASP A 34 -11.20 11.56 -10.02
CA ASP A 34 -12.64 11.84 -10.18
C ASP A 34 -13.37 12.11 -8.84
N GLY A 35 -12.69 12.79 -7.91
CA GLY A 35 -13.20 13.11 -6.58
C GLY A 35 -13.19 11.95 -5.57
N ARG A 36 -12.54 10.83 -5.91
CA ARG A 36 -12.31 9.68 -5.02
C ARG A 36 -10.84 9.61 -4.65
N LEU A 37 -10.54 9.15 -3.43
CA LEU A 37 -9.17 8.85 -3.06
C LEU A 37 -8.89 7.38 -3.37
N VAL A 38 -7.74 7.13 -4.00
CA VAL A 38 -7.31 5.79 -4.42
C VAL A 38 -5.99 5.47 -3.76
N TYR A 39 -5.96 4.44 -2.92
CA TYR A 39 -4.75 3.86 -2.37
C TYR A 39 -4.13 2.90 -3.39
N SER A 40 -2.91 3.21 -3.82
CA SER A 40 -2.14 2.46 -4.80
C SER A 40 -0.91 1.85 -4.16
N LEU A 41 -0.65 0.57 -4.44
CA LEU A 41 0.54 -0.14 -3.96
C LEU A 41 1.08 -1.08 -5.05
N LEU A 42 2.38 -1.00 -5.30
CA LEU A 42 3.09 -2.01 -6.08
C LEU A 42 3.58 -3.11 -5.15
N VAL A 43 3.27 -4.35 -5.50
CA VAL A 43 3.75 -5.53 -4.77
C VAL A 43 4.62 -6.33 -5.71
N GLU A 44 5.86 -6.53 -5.30
CA GLU A 44 6.84 -7.27 -6.07
C GLU A 44 7.01 -8.69 -5.52
N SER A 45 7.12 -9.62 -6.45
CA SER A 45 7.68 -10.95 -6.22
C SER A 45 8.94 -11.07 -7.09
N SER A 46 9.79 -12.07 -6.83
CA SER A 46 10.99 -12.31 -7.64
C SER A 46 10.71 -12.61 -9.13
N TYR A 47 9.45 -12.66 -9.57
CA TYR A 47 9.03 -13.03 -10.92
C TYR A 47 8.03 -12.07 -11.56
N VAL A 48 7.22 -11.38 -10.75
CA VAL A 48 6.14 -10.49 -11.20
C VAL A 48 6.03 -9.31 -10.24
N THR A 49 5.90 -8.10 -10.81
CA THR A 49 5.44 -6.89 -10.12
C THR A 49 3.98 -6.65 -10.49
N MET A 50 3.13 -6.46 -9.49
CA MET A 50 1.70 -6.21 -9.70
C MET A 50 1.24 -4.98 -8.93
N GLY A 51 0.51 -4.09 -9.62
CA GLY A 51 -0.11 -2.92 -9.01
C GLY A 51 -1.51 -3.23 -8.49
N PHE A 52 -1.79 -2.75 -7.29
CA PHE A 52 -3.08 -2.83 -6.64
C PHE A 52 -3.60 -1.44 -6.34
N ARG A 53 -4.91 -1.27 -6.48
CA ARG A 53 -5.60 0.01 -6.34
C ARG A 53 -6.92 -0.23 -5.62
N PHE A 54 -7.18 0.57 -4.60
CA PHE A 54 -8.38 0.46 -3.77
C PHE A 54 -8.92 1.84 -3.43
N ASP A 55 -10.25 1.97 -3.38
CA ASP A 55 -10.87 3.20 -2.88
C ASP A 55 -10.57 3.35 -1.38
N ILE A 56 -10.21 4.56 -0.95
CA ILE A 56 -9.92 4.89 0.45
C ILE A 56 -10.68 6.16 0.86
N GLU A 57 -10.97 6.34 2.15
CA GLU A 57 -11.74 7.47 2.66
C GLU A 57 -10.84 8.61 3.18
N ARG A 58 -11.40 9.83 3.23
CA ARG A 58 -10.69 10.99 3.82
C ARG A 58 -10.36 10.81 5.32
N ALA A 59 -11.17 10.04 6.04
CA ALA A 59 -10.90 9.73 7.44
C ALA A 59 -9.63 8.87 7.58
N ASP A 60 -9.45 7.89 6.70
CA ASP A 60 -8.25 7.05 6.63
C ASP A 60 -7.01 7.90 6.36
N LEU A 61 -7.12 8.84 5.41
CA LEU A 61 -6.04 9.77 5.04
C LEU A 61 -5.54 10.57 6.25
N THR A 62 -6.47 11.03 7.09
CA THR A 62 -6.14 11.79 8.30
C THR A 62 -5.32 10.95 9.28
N VAL A 63 -5.66 9.66 9.44
CA VAL A 63 -4.89 8.73 10.29
C VAL A 63 -3.52 8.46 9.69
N LEU A 64 -3.45 8.17 8.39
CA LEU A 64 -2.17 7.89 7.71
C LEU A 64 -1.18 9.06 7.80
N ALA A 65 -1.69 10.29 7.76
CA ALA A 65 -0.88 11.50 7.89
C ALA A 65 -0.39 11.76 9.34
N THR A 66 -1.08 11.23 10.36
CA THR A 66 -0.81 11.57 11.77
C THR A 66 -0.23 10.42 12.59
N ASP A 67 -0.43 9.17 12.17
CA ASP A 67 0.03 7.97 12.85
C ASP A 67 0.91 7.12 11.93
N ARG A 68 2.23 7.39 12.01
CA ARG A 68 3.25 6.67 11.23
C ARG A 68 3.29 5.17 11.52
N TYR A 69 2.96 4.77 12.75
CA TYR A 69 2.94 3.35 13.12
C TYR A 69 1.81 2.62 12.39
N ARG A 70 0.61 3.21 12.37
CA ARG A 70 -0.54 2.65 11.63
C ARG A 70 -0.31 2.63 10.13
N HIS A 71 0.34 3.66 9.58
CA HIS A 71 0.74 3.66 8.18
C HIS A 71 1.70 2.50 7.86
N ALA A 72 2.77 2.34 8.66
CA ALA A 72 3.71 1.24 8.51
C ALA A 72 3.04 -0.14 8.64
N ALA A 73 2.17 -0.29 9.64
CA ALA A 73 1.41 -1.51 9.85
C ALA A 73 0.49 -1.83 8.66
N LEU A 74 -0.20 -0.82 8.11
CA LEU A 74 -1.08 -1.00 6.95
C LEU A 74 -0.29 -1.50 5.74
N TYR A 75 0.86 -0.89 5.47
CA TYR A 75 1.73 -1.31 4.38
C TYR A 75 2.18 -2.76 4.54
N VAL A 76 2.73 -3.14 5.71
CA VAL A 76 3.24 -4.49 5.95
C VAL A 76 2.13 -5.55 5.83
N VAL A 77 0.97 -5.27 6.42
CA VAL A 77 -0.20 -6.17 6.39
C VAL A 77 -0.71 -6.34 4.96
N LEU A 78 -0.95 -5.25 4.24
CA LEU A 78 -1.43 -5.30 2.85
C LEU A 78 -0.41 -5.99 1.96
N HIS A 79 0.87 -5.61 2.02
CA HIS A 79 1.90 -6.21 1.20
C HIS A 79 1.96 -7.74 1.39
N THR A 80 1.92 -8.20 2.64
CA THR A 80 1.87 -9.64 2.96
C THR A 80 0.64 -10.32 2.38
N LEU A 81 -0.56 -9.76 2.61
CA LEU A 81 -1.81 -10.34 2.11
C LEU A 81 -1.84 -10.38 0.57
N LEU A 82 -1.44 -9.30 -0.08
CA LEU A 82 -1.44 -9.19 -1.53
C LEU A 82 -0.49 -10.18 -2.16
N GLN A 83 0.73 -10.38 -1.63
CA GLN A 83 1.67 -11.40 -2.11
C GLN A 83 1.08 -12.81 -2.12
N THR A 84 0.12 -13.11 -1.25
CA THR A 84 -0.51 -14.44 -1.18
C THR A 84 -1.51 -14.68 -2.31
N THR A 85 -1.83 -13.64 -3.08
CA THR A 85 -2.86 -13.68 -4.14
C THR A 85 -2.28 -13.83 -5.55
N PHE A 86 -0.97 -13.67 -5.74
CA PHE A 86 -0.32 -13.74 -7.05
C PHE A 86 1.12 -14.27 -7.01
N GLY A 87 1.66 -14.63 -8.17
CA GLY A 87 3.02 -15.15 -8.34
C GLY A 87 3.06 -16.66 -8.64
N PRO A 88 4.23 -17.18 -9.07
CA PRO A 88 4.34 -18.53 -9.61
C PRO A 88 4.12 -19.65 -8.60
N ASN A 89 4.25 -19.35 -7.29
CA ASN A 89 4.09 -20.32 -6.21
C ASN A 89 2.69 -20.28 -5.57
N VAL A 90 1.77 -19.45 -6.09
CA VAL A 90 0.39 -19.36 -5.57
C VAL A 90 -0.49 -20.37 -6.30
N SER A 91 -0.88 -21.43 -5.61
CA SER A 91 -1.67 -22.53 -6.18
C SER A 91 -3.04 -22.11 -6.73
N ARG A 92 -3.61 -21.01 -6.22
CA ARG A 92 -4.89 -20.44 -6.68
C ARG A 92 -4.83 -18.91 -6.66
N PRO A 93 -4.27 -18.29 -7.70
CA PRO A 93 -4.27 -16.85 -7.81
C PRO A 93 -5.71 -16.33 -7.77
N ARG A 94 -5.94 -15.23 -7.05
CA ARG A 94 -7.24 -14.60 -6.95
C ARG A 94 -7.07 -13.09 -6.91
N ARG A 95 -8.16 -12.36 -7.14
CA ARG A 95 -8.15 -10.91 -6.89
C ARG A 95 -8.35 -10.67 -5.40
N PHE A 96 -7.50 -9.83 -4.82
CA PHE A 96 -7.77 -9.22 -3.52
C PHE A 96 -8.90 -8.19 -3.71
N THR A 97 -9.91 -8.25 -2.87
CA THR A 97 -11.14 -7.48 -3.06
C THR A 97 -11.12 -6.15 -2.31
N GLN A 98 -11.96 -5.21 -2.74
CA GLN A 98 -12.16 -3.95 -2.02
C GLN A 98 -12.64 -4.18 -0.58
N GLN A 99 -13.52 -5.18 -0.34
CA GLN A 99 -13.99 -5.48 1.00
C GLN A 99 -12.85 -5.94 1.92
N GLU A 100 -11.97 -6.82 1.43
CA GLU A 100 -10.80 -7.25 2.21
C GLU A 100 -9.85 -6.09 2.52
N PHE A 101 -9.69 -5.15 1.58
CA PHE A 101 -8.95 -3.92 1.83
C PHE A 101 -9.61 -3.08 2.93
N THR A 102 -10.91 -2.81 2.82
CA THR A 102 -11.68 -2.05 3.81
C THR A 102 -11.63 -2.69 5.20
N ASP A 103 -11.71 -4.02 5.29
CA ASP A 103 -11.61 -4.74 6.56
C ASP A 103 -10.22 -4.57 7.21
N VAL A 104 -9.16 -4.59 6.41
CA VAL A 104 -7.79 -4.32 6.88
C VAL A 104 -7.66 -2.87 7.34
N VAL A 105 -8.17 -1.91 6.57
CA VAL A 105 -8.17 -0.47 6.94
C VAL A 105 -8.87 -0.26 8.28
N ALA A 106 -10.06 -0.84 8.47
CA ALA A 106 -10.79 -0.72 9.72
C ALA A 106 -10.00 -1.27 10.92
N ARG A 107 -9.36 -2.44 10.76
CA ARG A 107 -8.55 -3.07 11.81
C ARG A 107 -7.25 -2.34 12.09
N VAL A 108 -6.61 -1.77 11.07
CA VAL A 108 -5.28 -1.17 11.20
C VAL A 108 -5.35 0.33 11.54
N LEU A 109 -6.22 1.09 10.87
CA LEU A 109 -6.26 2.53 11.03
C LEU A 109 -7.20 2.98 12.15
N HIS A 110 -8.33 2.30 12.34
CA HIS A 110 -9.43 2.81 13.18
C HIS A 110 -9.69 2.03 14.47
N SER A 111 -9.02 0.90 14.67
CA SER A 111 -9.14 0.13 15.90
C SER A 111 -8.39 0.80 17.07
N SER A 112 -8.71 0.40 18.31
CA SER A 112 -7.90 0.80 19.46
C SER A 112 -6.47 0.27 19.36
N ALA A 113 -5.52 0.89 20.08
CA ALA A 113 -4.13 0.42 20.09
C ALA A 113 -3.99 -1.03 20.59
N GLU A 114 -4.80 -1.42 21.58
CA GLU A 114 -4.84 -2.80 22.09
C GLU A 114 -5.39 -3.76 21.02
N SER A 115 -6.48 -3.39 20.34
CA SER A 115 -7.05 -4.19 19.27
C SER A 115 -6.10 -4.35 18.08
N LEU A 116 -5.36 -3.29 17.74
CA LEU A 116 -4.32 -3.35 16.71
C LEU A 116 -3.18 -4.29 17.12
N ALA A 117 -2.70 -4.21 18.35
CA ALA A 117 -1.64 -5.08 18.84
C ALA A 117 -2.06 -6.56 18.80
N THR A 118 -3.28 -6.88 19.25
CA THR A 118 -3.84 -8.24 19.15
C THR A 118 -3.96 -8.70 17.70
N TYR A 119 -4.46 -7.83 16.81
CA TYR A 119 -4.58 -8.17 15.39
C TYR A 119 -3.21 -8.49 14.77
N LEU A 120 -2.17 -7.70 15.06
CA LEU A 120 -0.82 -7.93 14.53
C LEU A 120 -0.20 -9.23 15.08
N ASP A 121 -0.43 -9.56 16.35
CA ASP A 121 0.03 -10.82 16.93
C ASP A 121 -0.64 -12.03 16.24
N GLU A 122 -1.97 -11.99 16.05
CA GLU A 122 -2.70 -13.01 15.30
C GLU A 122 -2.23 -13.11 13.84
N PHE A 123 -1.93 -11.96 13.22
CA PHE A 123 -1.43 -11.87 11.86
C PHE A 123 -0.06 -12.54 11.72
N ASP A 124 0.86 -12.27 12.65
CA ASP A 124 2.19 -12.86 12.72
C ASP A 124 2.13 -14.38 12.81
N HIS A 125 1.26 -14.91 13.67
CA HIS A 125 1.05 -16.36 13.80
C HIS A 125 0.47 -16.98 12.52
N THR A 126 -0.52 -16.31 11.91
CA THR A 126 -1.23 -16.82 10.72
C THR A 126 -0.31 -16.86 9.50
N TRP A 127 0.43 -15.78 9.26
CA TRP A 127 1.27 -15.63 8.07
C TRP A 127 2.73 -16.02 8.29
N ARG A 128 3.09 -16.40 9.53
CA ARG A 128 4.45 -16.77 9.95
C ARG A 128 5.47 -15.68 9.61
N ILE A 129 5.10 -14.44 9.93
CA ILE A 129 5.96 -13.27 9.79
C ILE A 129 6.16 -12.60 11.15
N VAL A 130 7.05 -11.60 11.19
CA VAL A 130 7.24 -10.75 12.36
C VAL A 130 6.95 -9.30 11.93
N THR A 131 5.68 -8.89 11.93
CA THR A 131 5.23 -7.57 11.46
C THR A 131 6.03 -6.45 12.12
N ARG A 132 6.31 -6.56 13.42
CA ARG A 132 7.11 -5.59 14.17
C ARG A 132 8.46 -5.30 13.54
N TYR A 133 9.18 -6.33 13.08
CA TYR A 133 10.49 -6.15 12.45
C TYR A 133 10.40 -5.27 11.19
N TYR A 134 9.38 -5.52 10.36
CA TYR A 134 9.16 -4.75 9.13
C TYR A 134 8.61 -3.36 9.41
N ILE A 135 7.74 -3.20 10.41
CA ILE A 135 7.24 -1.89 10.86
C ILE A 135 8.39 -1.04 11.37
N ASP A 136 9.24 -1.58 12.25
CA ASP A 136 10.40 -0.86 12.79
C ASP A 136 11.37 -0.46 11.67
N GLY A 137 11.58 -1.33 10.67
CA GLY A 137 12.34 -1.02 9.45
C GLY A 137 11.73 0.14 8.65
N PHE A 138 10.43 0.08 8.36
CA PHE A 138 9.70 1.14 7.65
C PHE A 138 9.77 2.48 8.40
N LEU A 139 9.67 2.46 9.72
CA LEU A 139 9.79 3.65 10.55
C LEU A 139 11.21 4.22 10.55
N ALA A 140 12.24 3.36 10.55
CA ALA A 140 13.63 3.75 10.51
C ALA A 140 14.07 4.33 9.15
N ASP A 141 13.58 3.77 8.04
CA ASP A 141 13.88 4.26 6.70
C ASP A 141 13.29 5.65 6.47
N GLY A 142 12.11 5.92 7.02
CA GLY A 142 11.50 7.25 7.02
C GLY A 142 12.23 8.33 7.83
N VAL A 143 13.25 7.98 8.61
CA VAL A 143 14.11 8.95 9.35
C VAL A 143 15.30 9.40 8.50
N ARG A 144 15.61 8.72 7.39
CA ARG A 144 16.81 9.00 6.58
C ARG A 144 16.64 10.11 5.53
N ASP A 145 15.41 10.54 5.26
CA ASP A 145 15.07 11.59 4.29
C ASP A 145 14.55 12.89 4.96
N SER A 146 14.94 13.19 6.20
CA SER A 146 14.62 14.44 6.92
C SER A 146 15.84 15.31 7.17
#